data_AF-A0AA44KZ76-F1
#
_entry.id   AF-A0AA44KZ76-F1
#
_cell.length_a   1.000
_cell.length_b   1.000
_cell.length_c   1.000
_cell.angle_alpha   90.00
_cell.angle_beta   90.00
_cell.angle_gamma   90.00
#
_symmetry.space_group_name_H-M   'P 1'
#
loop_
_entity.id
_entity.type
_entity.pdbx_description
1 polymer ?
#
loop_
_entity_poly.entity_id
_entity_poly.type
_entity_poly.pdbx_seq_one_letter_code
_entity_poly.pdbx_strand_id
1 'polypeptide(L)'
;MLKEKELLHYLINATDYIGNPSEINKAPGIKDKLIEQGYLEDVDEIKFTEKAIDLLNNFYEKHASHVLEVLKMLRLPLYEVSFDEICYWMVMEDQMYCVKYLLKRLDEDGKIQLDKSNNWGTPMKY
;
A
#
# COMPACT_ATOMS: atom_id res chain seq x y z
N MET A 1 1.94 -17.34 -14.14
CA MET A 1 1.29 -16.02 -14.08
C MET A 1 1.14 -15.64 -12.61
N LEU A 2 1.44 -14.40 -12.25
CA LEU A 2 1.33 -13.94 -10.85
C LEU A 2 -0.15 -13.80 -10.46
N LYS A 3 -0.48 -14.12 -9.22
CA LYS A 3 -1.83 -13.88 -8.66
C LYS A 3 -1.99 -12.42 -8.25
N GLU A 4 -3.24 -11.96 -8.12
CA GLU A 4 -3.56 -10.58 -7.72
C GLU A 4 -2.84 -10.14 -6.43
N LYS A 5 -2.78 -11.00 -5.40
CA LYS A 5 -2.05 -10.71 -4.15
C LYS A 5 -0.55 -10.46 -4.40
N GLU A 6 0.07 -11.24 -5.27
CA GLU A 6 1.49 -11.08 -5.61
C GLU A 6 1.72 -9.83 -6.45
N LEU A 7 0.82 -9.54 -7.40
CA LEU A 7 0.84 -8.31 -8.19
C LEU A 7 0.77 -7.08 -7.29
N LEU A 8 -0.23 -7.02 -6.40
CA LEU A 8 -0.40 -5.93 -5.45
C LEU A 8 0.82 -5.77 -4.55
N HIS A 9 1.40 -6.87 -4.05
CA HIS A 9 2.62 -6.82 -3.24
C HIS A 9 3.77 -6.11 -3.95
N TYR A 10 4.13 -6.55 -5.16
CA TYR A 10 5.26 -5.94 -5.88
C TYR A 10 4.96 -4.51 -6.34
N LEU A 11 3.75 -4.26 -6.86
CA LEU A 11 3.39 -2.93 -7.35
C LEU A 11 3.31 -1.91 -6.21
N ILE A 12 2.71 -2.27 -5.07
CA ILE A 12 2.65 -1.38 -3.90
C ILE A 12 4.05 -1.08 -3.35
N ASN A 13 4.91 -2.09 -3.22
CA ASN A 13 6.28 -1.86 -2.73
C ASN A 13 7.13 -1.00 -3.68
N ALA A 14 6.79 -0.98 -4.97
CA ALA A 14 7.43 -0.12 -5.95
C ALA A 14 6.83 1.30 -6.04
N THR A 15 5.74 1.60 -5.34
CA THR A 15 5.24 2.99 -5.22
C THR A 15 6.18 3.82 -4.33
N ASP A 16 6.21 5.13 -4.56
CA ASP A 16 6.96 6.08 -3.73
C ASP A 16 6.46 6.13 -2.28
N TYR A 17 5.24 5.66 -1.99
CA TYR A 17 4.70 5.60 -0.63
C TYR A 17 5.46 4.61 0.27
N ILE A 18 5.93 3.50 -0.31
CA ILE A 18 6.68 2.47 0.40
C ILE A 18 8.17 2.60 0.11
N GLY A 19 8.54 2.88 -1.14
CA GLY A 19 9.92 3.16 -1.54
C GLY A 19 10.84 1.95 -1.49
N ASN A 20 10.33 0.73 -1.76
CA ASN A 20 11.17 -0.47 -1.92
C ASN A 20 11.11 -1.08 -3.33
N PRO A 21 11.40 -0.29 -4.40
CA PRO A 21 11.42 -0.81 -5.77
C PRO A 21 12.51 -1.88 -5.97
N SER A 22 13.50 -1.94 -5.07
CA SER A 22 14.57 -2.94 -5.09
C SER A 22 14.05 -4.37 -4.94
N GLU A 23 12.85 -4.57 -4.39
CA GLU A 23 12.25 -5.88 -4.21
C GLU A 23 11.89 -6.55 -5.54
N ILE A 24 11.40 -5.78 -6.52
CA ILE A 24 11.16 -6.26 -7.89
C ILE A 24 12.46 -6.72 -8.55
N ASN A 25 13.55 -5.97 -8.34
CA ASN A 25 14.85 -6.28 -8.95
C ASN A 25 15.58 -7.44 -8.26
N LYS A 26 15.36 -7.62 -6.96
CA LYS A 26 15.98 -8.71 -6.17
C LYS A 26 15.27 -10.05 -6.34
N ALA A 27 14.00 -10.04 -6.71
CA ALA A 27 13.20 -11.25 -6.90
C ALA A 27 13.36 -11.77 -8.35
N PRO A 28 14.00 -12.95 -8.56
CA PRO A 28 14.31 -13.43 -9.91
C PRO A 28 13.07 -13.61 -10.79
N GLY A 29 13.09 -12.99 -11.98
CA GLY A 29 12.04 -13.11 -12.98
C GLY A 29 10.70 -12.44 -12.62
N ILE A 30 10.65 -11.63 -11.54
CA ILE A 30 9.42 -10.89 -11.20
C ILE A 30 9.21 -9.71 -12.14
N LYS A 31 10.26 -8.94 -12.43
CA LYS A 31 10.19 -7.83 -13.40
C LYS A 31 9.65 -8.31 -14.75
N ASP A 32 10.24 -9.37 -15.30
CA ASP A 32 9.82 -9.97 -16.57
C ASP A 32 8.35 -10.41 -16.53
N LYS A 33 7.91 -11.10 -15.46
CA LYS A 33 6.51 -11.52 -15.30
C LYS A 33 5.54 -10.35 -15.20
N LEU A 34 5.95 -9.22 -14.61
CA LEU A 34 5.14 -8.02 -14.52
C LEU A 34 5.03 -7.31 -15.88
N ILE A 35 6.11 -7.30 -16.67
CA ILE A 35 6.13 -6.80 -18.06
C ILE A 35 5.26 -7.69 -18.95
N GLU A 36 5.45 -9.02 -18.92
CA GLU A 36 4.67 -9.99 -19.69
C GLU A 36 3.17 -9.91 -19.41
N GLN A 37 2.79 -9.60 -18.16
CA GLN A 37 1.40 -9.42 -17.76
C GLN A 37 0.88 -7.99 -18.00
N GLY A 38 1.72 -7.08 -18.50
CA GLY A 38 1.37 -5.72 -18.90
C GLY A 38 1.21 -4.75 -17.73
N TYR A 39 1.85 -4.99 -16.59
CA TYR A 39 1.82 -4.10 -15.42
C TYR A 39 3.02 -3.14 -15.35
N LEU A 40 4.15 -3.50 -15.97
CA LEU A 40 5.31 -2.64 -16.12
C LEU A 40 5.64 -2.42 -17.60
N GLU A 41 6.23 -1.27 -17.91
CA GLU A 41 6.87 -1.04 -19.20
C GLU A 41 8.21 -1.79 -19.30
N ASP A 42 8.57 -2.21 -20.51
CA ASP A 42 9.85 -2.87 -20.80
C ASP A 42 10.97 -1.84 -20.96
N VAL A 43 11.36 -1.24 -19.83
CA VAL A 43 12.45 -0.26 -19.72
C VAL A 43 13.30 -0.57 -18.49
N ASP A 44 14.50 0.02 -18.39
CA ASP A 44 15.43 -0.27 -17.30
C ASP A 44 14.88 0.14 -15.92
N GLU A 45 14.15 1.26 -15.88
CA GLU A 45 13.52 1.80 -14.67
C GLU A 45 12.15 1.16 -14.39
N ILE A 46 11.68 1.22 -13.14
CA ILE A 46 10.32 0.77 -12.82
C ILE A 46 9.33 1.83 -13.29
N LYS A 47 8.59 1.53 -14.36
CA LYS A 47 7.53 2.39 -14.88
C LYS A 47 6.22 1.62 -14.98
N PHE A 48 5.20 2.10 -14.28
CA PHE A 48 3.86 1.49 -14.27
C PHE A 48 3.11 1.77 -15.56
N THR A 49 2.38 0.77 -16.04
CA THR A 49 1.40 0.94 -17.12
C THR A 49 0.07 1.43 -16.54
N GLU A 50 -0.84 1.89 -17.42
CA GLU A 50 -2.23 2.22 -17.03
C GLU A 50 -2.90 1.05 -16.31
N LYS A 51 -2.64 -0.19 -16.75
CA LYS A 51 -3.19 -1.40 -16.12
C LYS A 51 -2.75 -1.56 -14.65
N ALA A 52 -1.49 -1.23 -14.34
CA ALA A 52 -1.02 -1.26 -12.95
C ALA A 52 -1.65 -0.15 -12.12
N ILE A 53 -1.78 1.05 -12.68
CA ILE A 53 -2.44 2.18 -12.04
C ILE A 53 -3.91 1.84 -11.74
N ASP A 54 -4.63 1.25 -12.69
CA ASP A 54 -6.01 0.81 -12.52
C ASP A 54 -6.15 -0.26 -11.43
N LEU A 55 -5.23 -1.23 -11.38
CA LEU A 55 -5.22 -2.24 -10.32
C LEU A 55 -5.05 -1.60 -8.94
N LEU A 56 -4.12 -0.65 -8.81
CA LEU A 56 -3.85 0.09 -7.58
C LEU A 56 -5.02 1.03 -7.18
N ASN A 57 -5.71 1.62 -8.16
CA ASN A 57 -6.94 2.40 -7.99
C ASN A 57 -8.09 1.53 -7.49
N ASN A 58 -8.38 0.44 -8.17
CA ASN A 58 -9.43 -0.50 -7.78
C ASN A 58 -9.19 -1.08 -6.38
N PHE A 59 -7.92 -1.40 -6.05
CA PHE A 59 -7.56 -1.85 -4.72
C PHE A 59 -7.88 -0.78 -3.66
N TYR A 60 -7.48 0.47 -3.90
CA TYR A 60 -7.78 1.57 -2.98
C TYR A 60 -9.27 1.80 -2.80
N GLU A 61 -10.03 1.96 -3.89
CA GLU A 61 -11.47 2.24 -3.84
C GLU A 61 -12.23 1.16 -3.08
N LYS A 62 -11.83 -0.11 -3.26
CA LYS A 62 -12.41 -1.26 -2.58
C LYS A 62 -12.17 -1.26 -1.07
N HIS A 63 -11.06 -0.69 -0.60
CA HIS A 63 -10.62 -0.84 0.79
C HIS A 63 -10.61 0.47 1.60
N ALA A 64 -10.68 1.64 0.96
CA ALA A 64 -10.58 2.94 1.60
C ALA A 64 -11.67 3.17 2.67
N SER A 65 -12.92 2.81 2.39
CA SER A 65 -14.03 2.95 3.35
C SER A 65 -13.81 2.11 4.60
N HIS A 66 -13.35 0.88 4.44
CA HIS A 66 -13.07 -0.03 5.54
C HIS A 66 -11.94 0.50 6.44
N VAL A 67 -10.87 1.07 5.85
CA VAL A 67 -9.81 1.72 6.64
C VAL A 67 -10.37 2.86 7.46
N LEU A 68 -11.21 3.72 6.89
CA LEU A 68 -11.84 4.83 7.62
C LEU A 68 -12.75 4.34 8.76
N GLU A 69 -13.47 3.23 8.57
CA GLU A 69 -14.28 2.60 9.61
C GLU A 69 -13.41 2.06 10.76
N VAL A 70 -12.31 1.37 10.43
CA VAL A 70 -11.34 0.90 11.42
C VAL A 70 -10.74 2.06 12.22
N LEU A 71 -10.29 3.13 11.55
CA LEU A 71 -9.73 4.31 12.23
C LEU A 71 -10.75 4.97 13.17
N LYS A 72 -12.03 5.06 12.76
CA LYS A 72 -13.12 5.57 13.61
C LYS A 72 -13.39 4.65 14.81
N MET A 73 -13.39 3.35 14.60
CA MET A 73 -13.59 2.35 15.66
C MET A 73 -12.49 2.42 16.72
N LEU A 74 -11.26 2.65 16.28
CA LEU A 74 -10.08 2.86 17.11
C LEU A 74 -10.05 4.25 17.78
N ARG A 75 -11.09 5.06 17.57
CA ARG A 75 -11.33 6.35 18.24
C ARG A 75 -10.19 7.36 18.05
N LEU A 76 -9.47 7.30 16.94
CA LEU A 76 -8.53 8.34 16.55
C LEU A 76 -9.28 9.68 16.31
N PRO A 77 -8.79 10.85 16.79
CA PRO A 77 -7.50 11.15 17.46
C PRO A 77 -7.38 10.82 18.95
N LEU A 78 -8.47 10.44 19.61
CA LEU A 78 -8.61 10.51 21.06
C LEU A 78 -7.68 9.52 21.80
N TYR A 79 -7.17 8.52 21.09
CA TYR A 79 -6.29 7.48 21.61
C TYR A 79 -5.10 7.27 20.66
N GLU A 80 -3.93 7.00 21.26
CA GLU A 80 -2.75 6.59 20.53
C GLU A 80 -2.94 5.15 20.03
N VAL A 81 -2.87 4.94 18.72
CA VAL A 81 -3.10 3.64 18.08
C VAL A 81 -1.84 3.20 17.35
N SER A 82 -1.44 1.94 17.55
CA SER A 82 -0.26 1.38 16.87
C SER A 82 -0.59 0.95 15.43
N PHE A 83 0.40 0.95 14.55
CA PHE A 83 0.23 0.44 13.18
C PHE A 83 -0.16 -1.05 13.15
N ASP A 84 0.38 -1.85 14.08
CA ASP A 84 0.06 -3.27 14.19
C ASP A 84 -1.40 -3.49 14.58
N GLU A 85 -1.95 -2.63 15.45
CA GLU A 85 -3.38 -2.67 15.81
C GLU A 85 -4.27 -2.32 14.61
N ILE A 86 -3.89 -1.34 13.80
CA ILE A 86 -4.61 -1.04 12.54
C ILE A 86 -4.55 -2.26 11.60
N CYS A 87 -3.38 -2.89 11.45
CA CYS A 87 -3.21 -4.09 10.62
C CYS A 87 -4.08 -5.26 11.09
N TYR A 88 -4.16 -5.46 12.41
CA TYR A 88 -5.00 -6.48 13.04
C TYR A 88 -6.47 -6.30 12.69
N TRP A 89 -7.00 -5.08 12.87
CA TRP A 89 -8.41 -4.78 12.57
C TRP A 89 -8.72 -4.77 11.07
N MET A 90 -7.74 -4.43 10.23
CA MET A 90 -7.85 -4.56 8.78
C MET A 90 -7.84 -6.02 8.31
N VAL A 91 -7.50 -6.99 9.18
CA VAL A 91 -7.31 -8.41 8.85
C VAL A 91 -6.27 -8.58 7.73
N MET A 92 -5.19 -7.79 7.80
CA MET A 92 -4.17 -7.68 6.76
C MET A 92 -2.75 -7.93 7.31
N GLU A 93 -2.57 -8.74 8.35
CA GLU A 93 -1.26 -8.97 9.01
C GLU A 93 -0.14 -9.37 8.02
N ASP A 94 -0.41 -10.20 7.01
CA ASP A 94 0.57 -10.57 5.97
C ASP A 94 0.73 -9.53 4.85
N GLN A 95 0.04 -8.40 4.94
CA GLN A 95 -0.06 -7.36 3.92
C GLN A 95 0.12 -5.96 4.52
N MET A 96 1.06 -5.80 5.46
CA MET A 96 1.40 -4.51 6.07
C MET A 96 1.65 -3.41 5.02
N TYR A 97 2.27 -3.72 3.88
CA TYR A 97 2.47 -2.78 2.78
C TYR A 97 1.15 -2.29 2.18
N CYS A 98 0.12 -3.13 2.09
CA CYS A 98 -1.22 -2.74 1.66
C CYS A 98 -1.84 -1.72 2.61
N VAL A 99 -1.75 -1.95 3.92
CA VAL A 99 -2.30 -1.00 4.91
C VAL A 99 -1.54 0.33 4.87
N LYS A 100 -0.21 0.30 4.78
CA LYS A 100 0.61 1.52 4.61
C LYS A 100 0.22 2.30 3.37
N TYR A 101 0.06 1.60 2.25
CA TYR A 101 -0.37 2.20 0.99
C TYR A 101 -1.73 2.88 1.12
N LEU A 102 -2.72 2.19 1.70
CA LEU A 102 -4.05 2.75 1.90
C LEU A 102 -4.02 4.01 2.78
N LEU A 103 -3.29 3.97 3.90
CA LEU A 103 -3.15 5.12 4.80
C LEU A 103 -2.46 6.31 4.11
N LYS A 104 -1.37 6.07 3.37
CA LYS A 104 -0.67 7.14 2.64
C LYS A 104 -1.53 7.76 1.56
N ARG A 105 -2.31 6.96 0.84
CA ARG A 105 -3.21 7.47 -0.18
C ARG A 105 -4.38 8.25 0.42
N LEU A 106 -4.93 7.79 1.55
CA LEU A 106 -5.96 8.54 2.28
C LEU A 106 -5.44 9.90 2.79
N ASP A 107 -4.17 9.98 3.17
CA ASP A 107 -3.50 11.23 3.59
C ASP A 107 -3.33 12.19 2.41
N GLU A 108 -2.91 11.68 1.25
CA GLU A 108 -2.82 12.46 0.00
C GLU A 108 -4.18 12.97 -0.48
N ASP A 109 -5.22 12.14 -0.36
CA ASP A 109 -6.61 12.52 -0.67
C ASP A 109 -7.22 13.47 0.40
N GLY A 110 -6.47 13.81 1.46
CA GLY A 110 -6.92 14.67 2.55
C GLY A 110 -8.06 14.09 3.38
N LYS A 111 -8.27 12.78 3.34
CA LYS A 111 -9.30 12.08 4.13
C LYS A 111 -8.84 11.87 5.57
N ILE A 112 -7.55 11.71 5.76
CA ILE A 112 -6.87 11.58 7.05
C ILE A 112 -5.68 12.53 7.07
N GLN A 113 -5.07 12.74 8.24
CA GLN A 113 -3.81 13.46 8.34
C GLN A 113 -2.81 12.61 9.13
N LEU A 114 -1.74 12.18 8.47
CA LEU A 114 -0.66 11.45 9.13
C LEU A 114 0.39 12.44 9.67
N ASP A 115 0.82 12.25 10.92
CA ASP A 115 1.92 13.06 11.46
C ASP A 115 3.21 12.82 10.64
N LYS A 116 3.91 13.92 10.31
CA LYS A 116 5.13 13.93 9.50
C LYS A 116 6.27 13.15 10.16
N SER A 117 6.21 12.94 11.48
CA SER A 117 7.20 12.16 12.23
C SER A 117 6.97 10.65 12.19
N ASN A 118 5.90 10.14 11.55
CA ASN A 118 5.48 8.74 11.61
C ASN A 118 6.50 7.77 10.98
N ASN A 119 7.57 7.48 11.73
CA ASN A 119 8.10 6.14 11.79
C ASN A 119 6.95 5.24 12.22
N TRP A 120 6.54 4.31 11.37
CA TRP A 120 5.43 3.37 11.58
C TRP A 120 5.48 2.55 12.89
N GLY A 121 6.54 2.69 13.70
CA GLY A 121 6.67 2.16 15.06
C GLY A 121 6.32 3.13 16.19
N THR A 122 5.81 4.34 15.89
CA THR A 122 5.29 5.29 16.88
C THR A 122 3.76 5.34 16.76
N PRO A 123 3.01 5.46 17.88
CA PRO A 123 1.56 5.54 17.81
C PRO A 123 1.10 6.71 16.94
N MET A 124 0.13 6.46 16.06
CA MET A 124 -0.40 7.49 15.19
C MET A 124 -1.37 8.37 15.98
N LYS A 125 -1.18 9.69 15.89
CA LYS A 125 -2.22 10.67 16.19
C LYS A 125 -2.87 11.06 14.87
N TYR A 126 -4.19 10.94 14.82
CA TYR A 126 -5.03 11.42 13.72
C TYR A 126 -5.46 12.86 13.98
#